data_AF-A0A480BAE3-F1
#
_entry.id   AF-A0A480BAE3-F1
#
_cell.length_a   1.000
_cell.length_b   1.000
_cell.length_c   1.000
_cell.angle_alpha   90.00
_cell.angle_beta   90.00
_cell.angle_gamma   90.00
#
_symmetry.space_group_name_H-M   'P 1'
#
loop_
_entity.id
_entity.type
_entity.pdbx_description
1 polymer ?
#
loop_
_entity_poly.entity_id
_entity_poly.type
_entity_poly.pdbx_seq_one_letter_code
_entity_poly.pdbx_strand_id
1 'polypeptide(L)'
;MLKRLLLSSIILSSIGLSAQAIDINIPGADPSVASNAYENYVFSDEYIKLDKTKMVSESYEASKNKPDMVEYKKENSVSDQELKKIIENYASMLLGVVEGKTDVILHTKQGGIHVTTPLVLDYKIKLDNPHDSTIYSWDTRYIPFWVNVDDYSSEKSRENIEKLSGNFTGTDSRKLILQELSKNQKSTMVLKQDSVQGSDFTYPRFRDSYWEQASFKEKQSKDIYWSNMIRFVYEKEPDVQYCLGFIIEPKADNHPSSDIANQLLVNYVLPSITPLSDMNAYSKQIISNDTNVFSYRVLKDSLVSDEVLEGHQIKVYNYNDTILQHVDYVSRPTSNSEDPYGYVDDILSLGQDSTANSNTIKSYHYNLVWNDGIPGIFLEQEFFDGSGLMQFITQNDKVRFINVIEYTKLDQGITKAQLRNMLIDINVLQPHSKNSDAIDVFNLIVNK
;
A
#
# COMPACT_ATOMS: atom_id res chain seq x y z
N MET A 1 -5.16 -49.16 -42.47
CA MET A 1 -5.67 -47.93 -43.12
C MET A 1 -6.09 -46.98 -42.01
N LEU A 2 -5.22 -46.02 -41.72
CA LEU A 2 -5.49 -44.58 -41.91
C LEU A 2 -6.33 -44.03 -40.74
N LYS A 3 -5.68 -43.56 -39.68
CA LYS A 3 -5.34 -42.13 -39.50
C LYS A 3 -6.52 -41.23 -39.87
N ARG A 4 -7.18 -40.65 -38.85
CA ARG A 4 -7.33 -39.18 -38.67
C ARG A 4 -8.48 -38.81 -37.72
N LEU A 5 -8.16 -37.89 -36.80
CA LEU A 5 -8.99 -36.81 -36.23
C LEU A 5 -10.12 -37.28 -35.28
N LEU A 6 -10.20 -36.85 -34.02
CA LEU A 6 -9.98 -35.50 -33.50
C LEU A 6 -9.15 -35.48 -32.20
N LEU A 7 -8.08 -34.69 -32.23
CA LEU A 7 -7.65 -33.90 -31.06
C LEU A 7 -8.67 -32.77 -30.89
N SER A 8 -9.30 -32.69 -29.73
CA SER A 8 -9.88 -31.45 -29.24
C SER A 8 -9.06 -31.03 -28.02
N SER A 9 -8.15 -30.09 -28.28
CA SER A 9 -7.31 -29.41 -27.30
C SER A 9 -8.18 -28.70 -26.27
N ILE A 10 -8.23 -29.22 -25.06
CA ILE A 10 -8.56 -28.40 -23.90
C ILE A 10 -7.31 -27.55 -23.64
N ILE A 11 -7.31 -26.33 -24.15
CA ILE A 11 -6.37 -25.29 -23.71
C ILE A 11 -6.93 -24.84 -22.35
N LEU A 12 -6.53 -25.54 -21.28
CA LEU A 12 -6.51 -24.92 -19.97
C LEU A 12 -5.43 -23.83 -20.06
N SER A 13 -5.83 -22.59 -20.34
CA SER A 13 -5.01 -21.43 -20.03
C SER A 13 -5.07 -21.18 -18.53
N SER A 14 -4.68 -22.18 -17.74
CA SER A 14 -4.07 -21.93 -16.46
C SER A 14 -2.71 -21.33 -16.78
N ILE A 15 -2.63 -20.00 -16.85
CA ILE A 15 -1.35 -19.33 -16.59
C ILE A 15 -1.09 -19.57 -15.10
N GLY A 16 -0.68 -20.80 -14.77
CA GLY A 16 0.12 -21.02 -13.60
C GLY A 16 1.41 -20.29 -13.89
N LEU A 17 1.50 -19.04 -13.44
CA LEU A 17 2.79 -18.42 -13.22
C LEU A 17 3.50 -19.39 -12.28
N SER A 18 4.39 -20.20 -12.84
CA SER A 18 5.32 -20.98 -12.05
C SER A 18 5.96 -19.98 -11.10
N ALA A 19 5.82 -20.22 -9.79
CA ALA A 19 6.44 -19.45 -8.72
C ALA A 19 7.96 -19.65 -8.72
N GLN A 20 8.59 -19.44 -9.88
CA GLN A 20 10.03 -19.36 -10.02
C GLN A 20 10.40 -17.97 -9.53
N ALA A 21 11.30 -17.94 -8.56
CA ALA A 21 11.92 -16.71 -8.16
C ALA A 21 12.63 -16.09 -9.37
N ILE A 22 12.63 -14.76 -9.40
CA ILE A 22 13.18 -14.02 -10.53
C ILE A 22 14.68 -13.89 -10.27
N ASP A 23 15.48 -14.52 -11.13
CA ASP A 23 16.94 -14.36 -11.13
C ASP A 23 17.28 -12.97 -11.68
N ILE A 24 17.66 -12.05 -10.79
CA ILE A 24 17.86 -10.63 -11.08
C ILE A 24 19.29 -10.26 -10.69
N ASN A 25 20.00 -9.58 -11.60
CA ASN A 25 21.35 -9.07 -11.36
C ASN A 25 21.33 -7.77 -10.55
N ILE A 26 20.72 -7.80 -9.37
CA ILE A 26 20.82 -6.75 -8.35
C ILE A 26 21.33 -7.44 -7.07
N PRO A 27 22.32 -6.87 -6.36
CA PRO A 27 22.77 -7.44 -5.08
C PRO A 27 21.58 -7.67 -4.14
N GLY A 28 21.61 -8.71 -3.31
CA GLY A 28 20.50 -9.05 -2.40
C GLY A 28 19.31 -9.77 -3.05
N ALA A 29 19.29 -9.97 -4.38
CA ALA A 29 18.34 -10.88 -5.03
C ALA A 29 18.46 -12.29 -4.44
N ASP A 30 17.33 -12.88 -4.08
CA ASP A 30 17.26 -14.23 -3.55
C ASP A 30 16.33 -15.10 -4.42
N PRO A 31 16.89 -15.97 -5.28
CA PRO A 31 16.09 -16.85 -6.14
C PRO A 31 15.38 -17.99 -5.37
N SER A 32 15.43 -18.01 -4.04
CA SER A 32 14.59 -18.88 -3.23
C SER A 32 13.28 -18.21 -2.78
N VAL A 33 13.18 -16.88 -2.87
CA VAL A 33 11.97 -16.13 -2.52
C VAL A 33 10.95 -16.26 -3.65
N ALA A 34 9.76 -16.77 -3.32
CA ALA A 34 8.69 -16.93 -4.30
C ALA A 34 8.29 -15.58 -4.93
N SER A 35 7.95 -15.57 -6.22
CA SER A 35 7.59 -14.35 -6.95
C SER A 35 6.38 -13.62 -6.37
N ASN A 36 5.49 -14.33 -5.66
CA ASN A 36 4.31 -13.78 -4.99
C ASN A 36 4.51 -13.57 -3.48
N ALA A 37 5.74 -13.68 -2.95
CA ALA A 37 6.01 -13.50 -1.53
C ALA A 37 5.57 -12.11 -1.03
N TYR A 38 5.64 -11.08 -1.89
CA TYR A 38 5.19 -9.72 -1.60
C TYR A 38 3.71 -9.64 -1.19
N GLU A 39 2.87 -10.60 -1.59
CA GLU A 39 1.44 -10.59 -1.25
C GLU A 39 1.22 -10.75 0.25
N ASN A 40 2.13 -11.45 0.94
CA ASN A 40 1.99 -11.78 2.36
C ASN A 40 3.16 -11.28 3.22
N TYR A 41 4.23 -10.79 2.60
CA TYR A 41 5.40 -10.36 3.34
C TYR A 41 5.17 -9.02 4.04
N VAL A 42 5.50 -9.02 5.32
CA VAL A 42 5.52 -7.87 6.19
C VAL A 42 6.90 -7.83 6.82
N PHE A 43 7.61 -6.72 6.64
CA PHE A 43 8.87 -6.50 7.32
C PHE A 43 8.60 -6.19 8.79
N SER A 44 9.29 -6.91 9.68
CA SER A 44 9.18 -6.73 11.12
C SER A 44 10.57 -6.83 11.76
N ASP A 45 10.86 -5.93 12.70
CA ASP A 45 12.07 -5.94 13.54
C ASP A 45 11.67 -5.98 15.03
N GLU A 46 12.65 -6.06 15.93
CA GLU A 46 12.38 -6.18 17.37
C GLU A 46 11.57 -5.00 17.95
N TYR A 47 11.71 -3.81 17.38
CA TYR A 47 11.00 -2.62 17.84
C TYR A 47 9.56 -2.65 17.38
N ILE A 48 9.34 -2.96 16.10
CA ILE A 48 8.00 -3.13 15.53
C ILE A 48 7.23 -4.20 16.34
N LYS A 49 7.91 -5.28 16.75
CA LYS A 49 7.33 -6.29 17.65
C LYS A 49 7.02 -5.75 19.03
N LEU A 50 7.89 -4.92 19.60
CA LEU A 50 7.70 -4.30 20.91
C LEU A 50 6.52 -3.33 20.91
N ASP A 51 6.45 -2.45 19.91
CA ASP A 51 5.37 -1.47 19.76
C ASP A 51 4.03 -2.16 19.48
N LYS A 52 4.02 -3.19 18.63
CA LYS A 52 2.84 -4.04 18.46
C LYS A 52 2.41 -4.66 19.79
N THR A 53 3.34 -5.22 20.56
CA THR A 53 3.03 -5.84 21.85
C THR A 53 2.43 -4.82 22.83
N LYS A 54 3.00 -3.61 22.87
CA LYS A 54 2.50 -2.50 23.69
C LYS A 54 1.08 -2.10 23.28
N MET A 55 0.85 -1.87 21.99
CA MET A 55 -0.46 -1.46 21.47
C MET A 55 -1.53 -2.55 21.68
N VAL A 56 -1.17 -3.84 21.54
CA VAL A 56 -2.07 -4.97 21.82
C VAL A 56 -2.50 -4.94 23.28
N SER A 57 -1.54 -4.73 24.19
CA SER A 57 -1.81 -4.65 25.63
C SER A 57 -2.71 -3.45 25.99
N GLU A 58 -2.46 -2.28 25.40
CA GLU A 58 -3.27 -1.08 25.63
C GLU A 58 -4.70 -1.24 25.10
N SER A 59 -4.85 -1.85 23.91
CA SER A 59 -6.15 -2.16 23.30
C SER A 59 -6.97 -3.12 24.16
N TYR A 60 -6.33 -4.13 24.75
CA TYR A 60 -6.96 -5.03 25.71
C TYR A 60 -7.47 -4.28 26.95
N GLU A 61 -6.61 -3.46 27.57
CA GLU A 61 -6.97 -2.70 28.77
C GLU A 61 -8.16 -1.75 28.53
N ALA A 62 -8.24 -1.14 27.34
CA ALA A 62 -9.35 -0.28 26.94
C ALA A 62 -10.67 -1.05 26.65
N SER A 63 -10.58 -2.33 26.27
CA SER A 63 -11.74 -3.09 25.77
C SER A 63 -12.34 -4.06 26.79
N LYS A 64 -11.55 -4.58 27.74
CA LYS A 64 -11.94 -5.66 28.66
C LYS A 64 -13.19 -5.38 29.51
N ASN A 65 -13.51 -4.10 29.75
CA ASN A 65 -14.64 -3.67 30.60
C ASN A 65 -15.82 -3.11 29.77
N LYS A 66 -15.78 -3.18 28.44
CA LYS A 66 -16.91 -2.72 27.62
C LYS A 66 -18.14 -3.62 27.85
N PRO A 67 -19.36 -3.06 27.89
CA PRO A 67 -20.59 -3.82 28.16
C PRO A 67 -20.70 -5.10 27.32
N ASP A 68 -20.46 -4.99 26.02
CA ASP A 68 -20.57 -6.10 25.07
C ASP A 68 -19.57 -7.23 25.36
N MET A 69 -18.36 -6.90 25.82
CA MET A 69 -17.33 -7.89 26.19
C MET A 69 -17.67 -8.60 27.50
N VAL A 70 -18.25 -7.86 28.46
CA VAL A 70 -18.74 -8.43 29.72
C VAL A 70 -19.92 -9.38 29.46
N GLU A 71 -20.81 -9.01 28.54
CA GLU A 71 -21.92 -9.86 28.11
C GLU A 71 -21.44 -11.10 27.37
N TYR A 72 -20.56 -10.94 26.37
CA TYR A 72 -19.95 -12.04 25.62
C TYR A 72 -19.30 -13.08 26.55
N LYS A 73 -18.53 -12.63 27.55
CA LYS A 73 -17.91 -13.51 28.55
C LYS A 73 -18.95 -14.35 29.29
N LYS A 74 -20.06 -13.72 29.68
CA LYS A 74 -21.13 -14.35 30.45
C LYS A 74 -21.91 -15.36 29.59
N GLU A 75 -22.27 -14.99 28.36
CA GLU A 75 -23.03 -15.84 27.45
C GLU A 75 -22.26 -17.09 27.02
N ASN A 76 -20.96 -16.92 26.74
CA ASN A 76 -20.11 -17.99 26.23
C ASN A 76 -19.35 -18.74 27.33
N SER A 77 -19.61 -18.42 28.61
CA SER A 77 -18.96 -19.04 29.78
C SER A 77 -17.43 -19.04 29.69
N VAL A 78 -16.86 -17.93 29.19
CA VAL A 78 -15.43 -17.78 28.90
C VAL A 78 -14.67 -17.31 30.15
N SER A 79 -13.51 -17.88 30.43
CA SER A 79 -12.64 -17.43 31.52
C SER A 79 -11.98 -16.07 31.22
N ASP A 80 -11.48 -15.37 32.26
CA ASP A 80 -10.71 -14.12 32.05
C ASP A 80 -9.47 -14.32 31.17
N GLN A 81 -8.82 -15.48 31.29
CA GLN A 81 -7.64 -15.80 30.50
C GLN A 81 -7.97 -16.06 29.03
N GLU A 82 -9.09 -16.72 28.75
CA GLU A 82 -9.58 -16.93 27.39
C GLU A 82 -10.07 -15.62 26.77
N LEU A 83 -10.81 -14.80 27.53
CA LEU A 83 -11.26 -13.49 27.06
C LEU A 83 -10.07 -12.58 26.73
N LYS A 84 -9.04 -12.57 27.59
CA LYS A 84 -7.79 -11.85 27.32
C LYS A 84 -7.15 -12.31 26.01
N LYS A 85 -7.00 -13.62 25.81
CA LYS A 85 -6.43 -14.18 24.58
C LYS A 85 -7.24 -13.83 23.34
N ILE A 86 -8.57 -13.85 23.45
CA ILE A 86 -9.49 -13.46 22.37
C ILE A 86 -9.28 -11.99 22.00
N ILE A 87 -9.32 -11.09 22.98
CA ILE A 87 -9.15 -9.64 22.75
C ILE A 87 -7.74 -9.32 22.24
N GLU A 88 -6.70 -9.93 22.80
CA GLU A 88 -5.31 -9.74 22.34
C GLU A 88 -5.10 -10.26 20.92
N ASN A 89 -5.72 -11.39 20.56
CA ASN A 89 -5.69 -11.89 19.19
C ASN A 89 -6.36 -10.91 18.22
N TYR A 90 -7.54 -10.37 18.57
CA TYR A 90 -8.21 -9.37 17.72
C TYR A 90 -7.43 -8.07 17.64
N ALA A 91 -6.95 -7.56 18.76
CA ALA A 91 -6.08 -6.38 18.77
C ALA A 91 -4.84 -6.62 17.91
N SER A 92 -4.20 -7.79 17.99
CA SER A 92 -3.03 -8.14 17.17
C SER A 92 -3.36 -8.22 15.68
N MET A 93 -4.57 -8.65 15.31
CA MET A 93 -5.06 -8.65 13.92
C MET A 93 -5.32 -7.23 13.39
N LEU A 94 -5.81 -6.33 14.24
CA LEU A 94 -6.08 -4.93 13.91
C LEU A 94 -4.82 -4.08 13.89
N LEU A 95 -3.85 -4.42 14.74
CA LEU A 95 -2.54 -3.78 14.86
C LEU A 95 -1.53 -4.27 13.81
N GLY A 96 -2.02 -4.92 12.74
CA GLY A 96 -1.30 -4.97 11.46
C GLY A 96 -0.99 -3.59 10.88
N VAL A 97 -1.50 -2.53 11.50
CA VAL A 97 -1.04 -1.15 11.31
C VAL A 97 0.43 -0.95 11.73
N VAL A 98 0.95 -1.74 12.69
CA VAL A 98 2.37 -1.73 13.13
C VAL A 98 3.23 -2.66 12.31
N GLU A 99 2.72 -3.86 12.09
CA GLU A 99 3.32 -4.86 11.22
C GLU A 99 2.43 -5.01 10.00
N GLY A 100 2.70 -4.23 8.96
CA GLY A 100 1.90 -4.25 7.76
C GLY A 100 2.67 -3.88 6.51
N LYS A 101 1.91 -3.73 5.43
CA LYS A 101 2.38 -3.34 4.11
C LYS A 101 1.56 -2.16 3.63
N THR A 102 2.11 -1.43 2.67
CA THR A 102 1.45 -0.28 2.07
C THR A 102 1.33 -0.47 0.58
N ASP A 103 0.13 -0.28 0.05
CA ASP A 103 -0.08 -0.18 -1.39
C ASP A 103 0.14 1.27 -1.84
N VAL A 104 0.87 1.44 -2.93
CA VAL A 104 1.11 2.73 -3.56
C VAL A 104 0.63 2.61 -5.01
N ILE A 105 -0.33 3.46 -5.34
CA ILE A 105 -1.02 3.49 -6.62
C ILE A 105 -0.68 4.83 -7.26
N LEU A 106 -0.09 4.75 -8.44
CA LEU A 106 0.42 5.88 -9.20
C LEU A 106 -0.28 5.92 -10.53
N HIS A 107 -1.23 6.84 -10.69
CA HIS A 107 -1.93 7.03 -11.94
C HIS A 107 -1.10 7.91 -12.88
N THR A 108 -1.15 7.55 -14.17
CA THR A 108 -0.52 8.31 -15.25
C THR A 108 -1.52 8.49 -16.38
N LYS A 109 -1.18 9.28 -17.40
CA LYS A 109 -2.00 9.38 -18.62
C LYS A 109 -2.06 8.07 -19.41
N GLN A 110 -1.13 7.14 -19.19
CA GLN A 110 -1.03 5.87 -19.91
C GLN A 110 -1.56 4.67 -19.10
N GLY A 111 -1.94 4.90 -17.84
CA GLY A 111 -2.59 3.91 -16.99
C GLY A 111 -2.16 4.09 -15.53
N GLY A 112 -0.90 3.80 -15.26
CA GLY A 112 -0.29 3.79 -13.95
C GLY A 112 0.16 2.41 -13.49
N ILE A 113 0.76 2.40 -12.30
CA ILE A 113 1.20 1.17 -11.61
C ILE A 113 0.67 1.09 -10.19
N HIS A 114 0.52 -0.14 -9.72
CA HIS A 114 0.35 -0.51 -8.32
C HIS A 114 1.65 -1.16 -7.84
N VAL A 115 2.12 -0.73 -6.67
CA VAL A 115 3.31 -1.25 -5.99
C VAL A 115 2.94 -1.52 -4.53
N THR A 116 3.44 -2.60 -3.96
CA THR A 116 3.31 -2.88 -2.53
C THR A 116 4.68 -2.80 -1.86
N THR A 117 4.77 -2.05 -0.77
CA THR A 117 5.95 -1.97 0.09
C THR A 117 5.74 -2.85 1.32
N PRO A 118 6.79 -3.51 1.84
CA PRO A 118 6.65 -4.43 2.97
C PRO A 118 6.61 -3.69 4.32
N LEU A 119 6.28 -2.40 4.31
CA LEU A 119 6.32 -1.49 5.45
C LEU A 119 5.02 -0.71 5.50
N VAL A 120 4.64 -0.25 6.69
CA VAL A 120 3.55 0.72 6.84
C VAL A 120 4.11 2.13 6.68
N LEU A 121 3.59 2.87 5.71
CA LEU A 121 4.04 4.21 5.33
C LEU A 121 2.89 5.21 5.50
N ASP A 122 3.09 6.28 6.25
CA ASP A 122 2.02 7.17 6.73
C ASP A 122 2.29 8.66 6.53
N TYR A 123 3.54 9.12 6.61
CA TYR A 123 3.89 10.52 6.51
C TYR A 123 4.30 10.87 5.08
N LYS A 124 3.69 11.89 4.47
CA LYS A 124 3.97 12.26 3.08
C LYS A 124 4.44 13.71 2.92
N ILE A 125 5.43 13.90 2.06
CA ILE A 125 5.82 15.19 1.49
C ILE A 125 5.57 15.16 -0.02
N LYS A 126 4.83 16.14 -0.52
CA LYS A 126 4.60 16.33 -1.96
C LYS A 126 5.66 17.27 -2.52
N LEU A 127 6.29 16.87 -3.62
CA LEU A 127 7.27 17.70 -4.34
C LEU A 127 6.55 18.56 -5.40
N ASP A 128 7.29 19.41 -6.12
CA ASP A 128 6.70 20.38 -7.08
C ASP A 128 5.86 19.71 -8.20
N ASN A 129 6.17 18.45 -8.57
CA ASN A 129 5.42 17.65 -9.54
C ASN A 129 4.29 16.88 -8.82
N PRO A 130 3.04 16.89 -9.35
CA PRO A 130 1.90 16.23 -8.72
C PRO A 130 2.06 14.73 -8.46
N HIS A 131 2.89 14.04 -9.24
CA HIS A 131 3.16 12.60 -9.13
C HIS A 131 4.40 12.27 -8.30
N ASP A 132 5.17 13.28 -7.90
CA ASP A 132 6.40 13.11 -7.12
C ASP A 132 6.12 13.25 -5.64
N SER A 133 6.57 12.28 -4.86
CA SER A 133 6.26 12.20 -3.43
C SER A 133 7.29 11.39 -2.66
N THR A 134 7.55 11.82 -1.44
CA THR A 134 8.26 11.02 -0.44
C THR A 134 7.25 10.61 0.62
N ILE A 135 7.12 9.31 0.87
CA ILE A 135 6.24 8.71 1.87
C ILE A 135 7.14 8.06 2.92
N TYR A 136 6.91 8.25 4.20
CA TYR A 136 7.79 7.86 5.29
C TYR A 136 7.12 6.78 6.11
N SER A 137 7.93 5.87 6.63
CA SER A 137 7.51 4.89 7.63
C SER A 137 7.32 5.56 8.99
N TRP A 138 6.29 5.13 9.70
CA TRP A 138 5.86 5.67 10.98
C TRP A 138 6.68 5.17 12.19
N ASP A 139 6.92 3.86 12.32
CA ASP A 139 7.61 3.27 13.48
C ASP A 139 8.98 2.68 13.15
N THR A 140 9.21 2.40 11.86
CA THR A 140 10.47 1.84 11.40
C THR A 140 11.39 3.01 11.07
N ARG A 141 11.88 3.73 12.09
CA ARG A 141 12.96 4.74 12.00
C ARG A 141 13.15 5.32 10.60
N TYR A 142 12.26 6.24 10.24
CA TYR A 142 12.28 7.00 8.99
C TYR A 142 12.85 6.21 7.79
N ILE A 143 12.18 5.17 7.33
CA ILE A 143 12.46 4.65 5.98
C ILE A 143 11.60 5.47 5.00
N PRO A 144 12.08 6.59 4.40
CA PRO A 144 11.33 7.23 3.32
C PRO A 144 11.32 6.30 2.12
N PHE A 145 10.13 5.89 1.71
CA PHE A 145 9.85 5.42 0.38
C PHE A 145 9.63 6.61 -0.55
N TRP A 146 10.49 6.74 -1.54
CA TRP A 146 10.40 7.79 -2.53
C TRP A 146 9.83 7.26 -3.83
N VAL A 147 8.96 8.08 -4.42
CA VAL A 147 8.28 7.82 -5.66
C VAL A 147 8.35 9.07 -6.52
N ASN A 148 8.75 8.88 -7.78
CA ASN A 148 8.71 9.90 -8.79
C ASN A 148 8.25 9.30 -10.11
N VAL A 149 7.49 10.12 -10.82
CA VAL A 149 6.96 9.79 -12.13
C VAL A 149 7.26 10.96 -13.04
N ASP A 150 8.15 10.72 -14.00
CA ASP A 150 8.55 11.71 -14.98
C ASP A 150 7.93 11.39 -16.34
N ASP A 151 7.21 12.36 -16.91
CA ASP A 151 6.73 12.34 -18.30
C ASP A 151 7.91 12.72 -19.24
N TYR A 152 8.72 11.75 -19.66
CA TYR A 152 9.79 11.93 -20.65
C TYR A 152 9.49 11.20 -21.96
N SER A 153 9.98 11.74 -23.09
CA SER A 153 10.09 10.91 -24.30
C SER A 153 11.07 9.77 -24.06
N SER A 154 10.81 8.60 -24.64
CA SER A 154 11.68 7.41 -24.52
C SER A 154 13.18 7.69 -24.74
N GLU A 155 13.52 8.57 -25.69
CA GLU A 155 14.91 9.00 -25.96
C GLU A 155 15.51 9.78 -24.77
N LYS A 156 14.75 10.70 -24.16
CA LYS A 156 15.18 11.50 -23.02
C LYS A 156 15.29 10.67 -21.74
N SER A 157 14.44 9.65 -21.58
CA SER A 157 14.54 8.67 -20.49
C SER A 157 15.88 7.94 -20.51
N ARG A 158 16.33 7.48 -21.68
CA ARG A 158 17.63 6.80 -21.85
C ARG A 158 18.81 7.73 -21.55
N GLU A 159 18.76 8.97 -22.04
CA GLU A 159 19.78 9.98 -21.73
C GLU A 159 19.86 10.34 -20.23
N ASN A 160 18.75 10.22 -19.49
CA ASN A 160 18.68 10.48 -18.06
C ASN A 160 19.17 9.29 -17.21
N ILE A 161 18.95 8.04 -17.68
CA ILE A 161 19.44 6.82 -17.01
C ILE A 161 20.98 6.76 -17.05
N GLU A 162 21.59 7.20 -18.15
CA GLU A 162 23.05 7.14 -18.34
C GLU A 162 23.83 8.23 -17.58
N LYS A 163 23.16 9.24 -16.99
CA LYS A 163 23.82 10.39 -16.33
C LYS A 163 23.85 10.23 -14.81
N LEU A 164 24.71 9.35 -14.31
CA LEU A 164 25.05 9.33 -12.89
C LEU A 164 26.50 9.73 -12.66
N SER A 165 26.67 10.97 -12.19
CA SER A 165 27.91 11.48 -11.62
C SER A 165 27.74 11.65 -10.11
N GLY A 166 28.84 11.70 -9.35
CA GLY A 166 28.81 12.09 -7.93
C GLY A 166 28.36 13.53 -7.66
N ASN A 167 28.00 14.30 -8.69
CA ASN A 167 27.49 15.67 -8.58
C ASN A 167 25.97 15.69 -8.63
N PHE A 168 25.34 16.03 -7.50
CA PHE A 168 23.89 16.25 -7.41
C PHE A 168 23.45 17.46 -8.23
N THR A 169 22.61 17.26 -9.24
CA THR A 169 21.95 18.36 -9.96
C THR A 169 20.66 18.78 -9.24
N GLY A 170 20.01 19.85 -9.70
CA GLY A 170 18.74 20.32 -9.11
C GLY A 170 17.57 19.33 -9.26
N THR A 171 17.64 18.44 -10.25
CA THR A 171 16.63 17.42 -10.55
C THR A 171 17.00 16.04 -9.98
N ASP A 172 18.13 15.93 -9.26
CA ASP A 172 18.54 14.67 -8.64
C ASP A 172 17.70 14.42 -7.39
N SER A 173 16.92 13.34 -7.42
CA SER A 173 16.03 12.94 -6.33
C SER A 173 16.72 12.77 -4.99
N ARG A 174 17.98 12.29 -5.00
CA ARG A 174 18.78 12.13 -3.78
C ARG A 174 19.01 13.47 -3.10
N LYS A 175 19.19 14.55 -3.88
CA LYS A 175 19.38 15.90 -3.35
C LYS A 175 18.15 16.40 -2.61
N LEU A 176 16.97 16.19 -3.20
CA LEU A 176 15.69 16.59 -2.59
C LEU A 176 15.46 15.81 -1.29
N ILE A 177 15.71 14.50 -1.29
CA ILE A 177 15.56 13.69 -0.08
C ILE A 177 16.53 14.14 1.03
N LEU A 178 17.79 14.42 0.70
CA LEU A 178 18.75 14.92 1.68
C LEU A 178 18.31 16.27 2.27
N GLN A 179 17.69 17.15 1.48
CA GLN A 179 17.18 18.43 1.97
C GLN A 179 16.03 18.23 2.96
N GLU A 180 15.07 17.36 2.66
CA GLU A 180 13.95 17.07 3.57
C GLU A 180 14.39 16.35 4.85
N LEU A 181 15.24 15.32 4.73
CA LEU A 181 15.83 14.66 5.89
C LEU A 181 16.62 15.66 6.76
N SER A 182 17.39 16.55 6.14
CA SER A 182 18.14 17.58 6.85
C SER A 182 17.23 18.56 7.62
N LYS A 183 16.06 18.92 7.06
CA LYS A 183 15.07 19.76 7.74
C LYS A 183 14.50 19.06 8.97
N ASN A 184 14.09 17.79 8.82
CA ASN A 184 13.45 17.01 9.89
C ASN A 184 14.42 16.66 11.02
N GLN A 185 15.63 16.20 10.67
CA GLN A 185 16.69 15.83 11.62
C GLN A 185 17.43 17.05 12.19
N LYS A 186 17.18 18.27 11.67
CA LYS A 186 17.90 19.51 12.00
C LYS A 186 19.43 19.38 11.83
N SER A 187 19.88 18.54 10.91
CA SER A 187 21.30 18.25 10.66
C SER A 187 21.64 18.30 9.17
N THR A 188 22.92 18.38 8.81
CA THR A 188 23.33 18.39 7.38
C THR A 188 23.76 17.01 6.94
N MET A 189 22.98 16.42 6.03
CA MET A 189 23.30 15.16 5.37
C MET A 189 24.21 15.37 4.16
N VAL A 190 25.21 14.49 3.98
CA VAL A 190 26.13 14.50 2.83
C VAL A 190 26.32 13.10 2.26
N LEU A 191 26.46 13.02 0.94
CA LEU A 191 26.87 11.78 0.27
C LEU A 191 28.26 11.36 0.73
N LYS A 192 28.43 10.07 1.03
CA LYS A 192 29.75 9.51 1.25
C LYS A 192 30.45 9.39 -0.10
N GLN A 193 31.65 9.96 -0.19
CA GLN A 193 32.48 9.92 -1.38
C GLN A 193 32.64 8.47 -1.90
N ASP A 194 32.53 8.30 -3.22
CA ASP A 194 32.66 7.03 -3.94
C ASP A 194 31.72 5.90 -3.48
N SER A 195 30.58 6.23 -2.87
CA SER A 195 29.61 5.22 -2.39
C SER A 195 28.48 4.89 -3.35
N VAL A 196 28.36 5.62 -4.47
CA VAL A 196 27.32 5.38 -5.47
C VAL A 196 27.70 4.14 -6.27
N GLN A 197 26.81 3.16 -6.27
CA GLN A 197 26.89 1.95 -7.08
C GLN A 197 25.61 1.84 -7.89
N GLY A 198 25.69 1.24 -9.08
CA GLY A 198 24.52 0.99 -9.89
C GLY A 198 24.86 0.19 -11.13
N SER A 199 23.83 -0.39 -11.72
CA SER A 199 23.93 -1.19 -12.94
C SER A 199 22.57 -1.26 -13.63
N ASP A 200 22.60 -1.45 -14.94
CA ASP A 200 21.45 -1.92 -15.68
C ASP A 200 21.02 -3.30 -15.16
N PHE A 201 19.71 -3.56 -15.16
CA PHE A 201 19.13 -4.87 -14.86
C PHE A 201 18.01 -5.21 -15.85
N THR A 202 17.64 -6.49 -15.90
CA THR A 202 16.51 -6.95 -16.72
C THR A 202 15.42 -7.48 -15.81
N TYR A 203 14.17 -7.09 -16.11
CA TYR A 203 13.01 -7.56 -15.38
C TYR A 203 11.82 -7.70 -16.34
N PRO A 204 10.95 -8.72 -16.20
CA PRO A 204 9.81 -8.91 -17.09
C PRO A 204 8.93 -7.65 -17.19
N ARG A 205 8.56 -7.29 -18.43
CA ARG A 205 7.70 -6.13 -18.75
C ARG A 205 8.34 -4.75 -18.51
N PHE A 206 9.60 -4.70 -18.10
CA PHE A 206 10.33 -3.44 -17.95
C PHE A 206 11.27 -3.21 -19.14
N ARG A 207 11.50 -1.94 -19.45
CA ARG A 207 12.53 -1.44 -20.38
C ARG A 207 13.40 -0.43 -19.65
N ASP A 208 14.60 -0.20 -20.20
CA ASP A 208 15.52 0.86 -19.76
C ASP A 208 15.62 0.92 -18.23
N SER A 209 16.00 -0.22 -17.63
CA SER A 209 15.91 -0.45 -16.19
C SER A 209 17.28 -0.36 -15.53
N TYR A 210 17.38 0.46 -14.48
CA TYR A 210 18.62 0.76 -13.79
C TYR A 210 18.42 0.75 -12.27
N TRP A 211 19.30 0.06 -11.56
CA TRP A 211 19.33 0.04 -10.10
C TRP A 211 20.48 0.90 -9.60
N GLU A 212 20.25 1.60 -8.50
CA GLU A 212 21.26 2.41 -7.82
C GLU A 212 21.20 2.22 -6.30
N GLN A 213 22.38 2.16 -5.67
CA GLN A 213 22.55 2.29 -4.24
C GLN A 213 23.56 3.40 -3.92
N ALA A 214 23.31 4.15 -2.86
CA ALA A 214 24.23 5.18 -2.37
C ALA A 214 24.20 5.24 -0.84
N SER A 215 25.31 5.66 -0.23
CA SER A 215 25.37 5.86 1.22
C SER A 215 25.57 7.33 1.60
N PHE A 216 24.87 7.77 2.64
CA PHE A 216 24.93 9.13 3.15
C PHE A 216 25.32 9.12 4.61
N LYS A 217 25.88 10.22 5.09
CA LYS A 217 26.18 10.42 6.49
C LYS A 217 25.81 11.82 6.92
N GLU A 218 25.48 11.97 8.18
CA GLU A 218 25.43 13.29 8.79
C GLU A 218 26.86 13.82 8.93
N LYS A 219 27.08 15.13 8.73
CA LYS A 219 28.43 15.72 8.84
C LYS A 219 29.11 15.47 10.18
N GLN A 220 28.34 15.33 11.27
CA GLN A 220 28.84 15.19 12.64
C GLN A 220 28.54 13.83 13.28
N SER A 221 27.83 12.92 12.60
CA SER A 221 27.53 11.57 13.09
C SER A 221 28.36 10.49 12.39
N LYS A 222 28.48 9.32 13.04
CA LYS A 222 28.99 8.07 12.45
C LYS A 222 27.91 7.29 11.70
N ASP A 223 26.68 7.74 11.82
CA ASP A 223 25.48 7.15 11.24
C ASP A 223 25.53 7.18 9.70
N ILE A 224 25.34 5.98 9.10
CA ILE A 224 25.30 5.78 7.65
C ILE A 224 23.89 5.40 7.21
N TYR A 225 23.35 6.16 6.28
CA TYR A 225 22.05 5.98 5.65
C TYR A 225 22.25 5.31 4.30
N TRP A 226 21.41 4.36 3.93
CA TRP A 226 21.51 3.64 2.66
C TRP A 226 20.29 3.91 1.78
N SER A 227 20.50 4.58 0.64
CA SER A 227 19.47 4.75 -0.39
C SER A 227 19.56 3.63 -1.41
N ASN A 228 18.41 3.10 -1.81
CA ASN A 228 18.28 2.07 -2.85
C ASN A 228 17.13 2.45 -3.76
N MET A 229 17.36 2.41 -5.06
CA MET A 229 16.45 2.98 -6.04
C MET A 229 16.47 2.15 -7.32
N ILE A 230 15.31 2.04 -7.96
CA ILE A 230 15.16 1.57 -9.33
C ILE A 230 14.56 2.67 -10.19
N ARG A 231 15.04 2.75 -11.43
CA ARG A 231 14.46 3.50 -12.54
C ARG A 231 14.04 2.51 -13.60
N PHE A 232 12.87 2.66 -14.17
CA PHE A 232 12.42 1.82 -15.26
C PHE A 232 11.32 2.49 -16.09
N VAL A 233 11.15 2.00 -17.32
CA VAL A 233 10.00 2.29 -18.17
C VAL A 233 9.15 1.03 -18.25
N TYR A 234 7.85 1.15 -18.00
CA TYR A 234 6.95 0.01 -18.14
C TYR A 234 6.64 -0.23 -19.63
N GLU A 235 6.59 -1.48 -20.10
CA GLU A 235 6.45 -1.79 -21.53
C GLU A 235 5.20 -1.17 -22.17
N LYS A 236 4.09 -1.15 -21.40
CA LYS A 236 2.78 -0.59 -21.80
C LYS A 236 2.71 0.93 -21.65
N GLU A 237 3.71 1.58 -21.05
CA GLU A 237 3.78 3.03 -20.82
C GLU A 237 5.13 3.59 -21.29
N PRO A 238 5.44 3.57 -22.60
CA PRO A 238 6.74 3.98 -23.15
C PRO A 238 7.18 5.41 -22.83
N ASP A 239 6.23 6.32 -22.62
CA ASP A 239 6.53 7.74 -22.36
C ASP A 239 6.43 8.11 -20.87
N VAL A 240 6.47 7.12 -19.98
CA VAL A 240 6.52 7.32 -18.52
C VAL A 240 7.76 6.63 -17.97
N GLN A 241 8.57 7.39 -17.23
CA GLN A 241 9.65 6.84 -16.41
C GLN A 241 9.25 6.82 -14.95
N TYR A 242 9.35 5.65 -14.33
CA TYR A 242 9.14 5.47 -12.91
C TYR A 242 10.46 5.46 -12.17
N CYS A 243 10.46 6.09 -11.00
CA CYS A 243 11.55 6.00 -10.06
C CYS A 243 11.04 5.69 -8.65
N LEU A 244 11.47 4.56 -8.11
CA LEU A 244 11.00 4.04 -6.82
C LEU A 244 12.22 3.70 -5.96
N GLY A 245 12.19 3.98 -4.67
CA GLY A 245 13.29 3.62 -3.80
C GLY A 245 13.05 3.89 -2.33
N PHE A 246 13.94 3.42 -1.47
CA PHE A 246 13.90 3.66 -0.04
C PHE A 246 15.24 4.18 0.47
N ILE A 247 15.23 5.01 1.51
CA ILE A 247 16.41 5.25 2.34
C ILE A 247 16.23 4.53 3.66
N ILE A 248 17.22 3.76 4.10
CA ILE A 248 17.20 3.14 5.43
C ILE A 248 18.11 3.92 6.36
N GLU A 249 17.58 4.34 7.51
CA GLU A 249 18.36 5.01 8.55
C GLU A 249 19.17 4.03 9.41
N PRO A 250 20.39 4.43 9.82
CA PRO A 250 21.20 3.69 10.79
C PRO A 250 20.55 3.68 12.18
N LYS A 251 20.49 2.50 12.82
CA LYS A 251 20.16 2.39 14.26
C LYS A 251 21.43 2.58 15.10
N ALA A 252 21.26 3.05 16.34
CA ALA A 252 22.31 3.15 17.35
C ALA A 252 22.93 1.78 17.74
N ASP A 253 22.26 0.68 17.42
CA ASP A 253 22.57 -0.69 17.84
C ASP A 253 22.50 -1.74 16.72
N ASN A 254 21.92 -1.41 15.56
CA ASN A 254 21.84 -2.25 14.37
C ASN A 254 22.05 -1.40 13.12
N HIS A 255 23.29 -1.30 12.66
CA HIS A 255 23.60 -0.69 11.36
C HIS A 255 22.93 -1.53 10.27
N PRO A 256 21.87 -1.06 9.60
CA PRO A 256 21.31 -1.81 8.48
C PRO A 256 22.40 -1.91 7.42
N SER A 257 22.67 -3.14 6.98
CA SER A 257 23.61 -3.36 5.90
C SER A 257 22.98 -2.91 4.58
N SER A 258 23.84 -2.55 3.62
CA SER A 258 23.47 -2.42 2.21
C SER A 258 22.64 -3.61 1.70
N ASP A 259 22.84 -4.79 2.28
CA ASP A 259 22.21 -6.04 1.85
C ASP A 259 20.72 -6.09 2.22
N ILE A 260 20.35 -5.66 3.42
CA ILE A 260 18.92 -5.63 3.84
C ILE A 260 18.13 -4.70 2.92
N ALA A 261 18.69 -3.53 2.62
CA ALA A 261 18.01 -2.53 1.81
C ALA A 261 17.78 -3.02 0.37
N ASN A 262 18.78 -3.69 -0.19
CA ASN A 262 18.69 -4.36 -1.47
C ASN A 262 17.71 -5.54 -1.47
N GLN A 263 17.73 -6.38 -0.43
CA GLN A 263 16.81 -7.50 -0.29
C GLN A 263 15.35 -7.04 -0.25
N LEU A 264 15.04 -5.96 0.49
CA LEU A 264 13.69 -5.40 0.55
C LEU A 264 13.21 -4.93 -0.83
N LEU A 265 14.07 -4.21 -1.55
CA LEU A 265 13.75 -3.69 -2.88
C LEU A 265 13.56 -4.82 -3.90
N VAL A 266 14.50 -5.76 -3.99
CA VAL A 266 14.55 -6.75 -5.07
C VAL A 266 13.58 -7.91 -4.85
N ASN A 267 13.41 -8.35 -3.61
CA ASN A 267 12.63 -9.56 -3.34
C ASN A 267 11.16 -9.27 -3.01
N TYR A 268 10.80 -8.01 -2.69
CA TYR A 268 9.44 -7.67 -2.28
C TYR A 268 8.82 -6.52 -3.08
N VAL A 269 9.56 -5.43 -3.29
CA VAL A 269 9.00 -4.25 -3.97
C VAL A 269 9.02 -4.42 -5.48
N LEU A 270 10.15 -4.82 -6.07
CA LEU A 270 10.25 -5.05 -7.50
C LEU A 270 9.23 -6.10 -8.01
N PRO A 271 9.00 -7.24 -7.32
CA PRO A 271 7.99 -8.22 -7.73
C PRO A 271 6.53 -7.78 -7.56
N SER A 272 6.26 -6.79 -6.72
CA SER A 272 4.89 -6.30 -6.49
C SER A 272 4.40 -5.32 -7.55
N ILE A 273 5.29 -4.84 -8.44
CA ILE A 273 4.95 -3.85 -9.45
C ILE A 273 4.04 -4.47 -10.52
N THR A 274 2.80 -4.00 -10.56
CA THR A 274 1.79 -4.41 -11.55
C THR A 274 1.19 -3.20 -12.24
N PRO A 275 0.87 -3.26 -13.54
CA PRO A 275 0.24 -2.15 -14.23
C PRO A 275 -1.24 -2.11 -13.89
N LEU A 276 -1.79 -0.91 -13.69
CA LEU A 276 -3.23 -0.74 -13.45
C LEU A 276 -4.06 -1.18 -14.67
N SER A 277 -3.45 -1.20 -15.86
CA SER A 277 -4.07 -1.67 -17.09
C SER A 277 -4.40 -3.17 -17.08
N ASP A 278 -3.77 -4.00 -16.23
CA ASP A 278 -4.13 -5.42 -16.13
C ASP A 278 -5.56 -5.59 -15.60
N MET A 279 -6.06 -4.64 -14.81
CA MET A 279 -7.44 -4.63 -14.31
C MET A 279 -8.49 -4.40 -15.41
N ASN A 280 -8.10 -3.83 -16.56
CA ASN A 280 -9.00 -3.64 -17.71
C ASN A 280 -9.54 -4.95 -18.25
N ALA A 281 -8.94 -6.10 -17.93
CA ALA A 281 -9.44 -7.41 -18.35
C ALA A 281 -10.81 -7.73 -17.73
N TYR A 282 -11.02 -7.40 -16.45
CA TYR A 282 -12.18 -7.83 -15.66
C TYR A 282 -13.01 -6.69 -15.06
N SER A 283 -12.52 -5.45 -15.10
CA SER A 283 -13.19 -4.28 -14.54
C SER A 283 -13.33 -3.15 -15.57
N LYS A 284 -14.16 -2.15 -15.25
CA LYS A 284 -14.29 -0.89 -15.97
C LYS A 284 -14.17 0.27 -14.99
N GLN A 285 -13.57 1.37 -15.45
CA GLN A 285 -13.50 2.60 -14.67
C GLN A 285 -14.82 3.37 -14.76
N ILE A 286 -15.26 3.89 -13.62
CA ILE A 286 -16.41 4.77 -13.46
C ILE A 286 -15.89 6.14 -13.05
N ILE A 287 -16.31 7.15 -13.79
CA ILE A 287 -16.11 8.56 -13.44
C ILE A 287 -17.46 9.06 -12.95
N SER A 288 -17.55 9.42 -11.66
CA SER A 288 -18.81 9.87 -11.07
C SER A 288 -19.18 11.24 -11.60
N ASN A 289 -20.23 11.33 -12.41
CA ASN A 289 -20.70 12.59 -13.00
C ASN A 289 -21.25 13.57 -11.94
N ASP A 290 -21.71 13.07 -10.80
CA ASP A 290 -22.45 13.85 -9.80
C ASP A 290 -21.53 14.66 -8.87
N THR A 291 -20.29 14.20 -8.68
CA THR A 291 -19.27 14.90 -7.89
C THR A 291 -18.02 15.24 -8.69
N ASN A 292 -17.68 14.47 -9.75
CA ASN A 292 -16.42 14.55 -10.50
C ASN A 292 -15.17 14.59 -9.61
N VAL A 293 -15.26 14.09 -8.37
CA VAL A 293 -14.17 14.15 -7.39
C VAL A 293 -13.32 12.87 -7.42
N PHE A 294 -13.97 11.72 -7.55
CA PHE A 294 -13.31 10.42 -7.54
C PHE A 294 -13.70 9.61 -8.77
N SER A 295 -12.74 8.91 -9.34
CA SER A 295 -12.99 7.78 -10.23
C SER A 295 -12.61 6.48 -9.53
N TYR A 296 -13.38 5.42 -9.79
CA TYR A 296 -13.24 4.12 -9.17
C TYR A 296 -13.51 3.02 -10.18
N ARG A 297 -13.21 1.77 -9.83
CA ARG A 297 -13.50 0.63 -10.70
C ARG A 297 -14.66 -0.20 -10.18
N VAL A 298 -15.35 -0.83 -11.12
CA VAL A 298 -16.39 -1.85 -10.88
C VAL A 298 -16.16 -3.04 -11.82
N LEU A 299 -16.65 -4.22 -11.44
CA LEU A 299 -16.57 -5.39 -12.32
C LEU A 299 -17.31 -5.12 -13.64
N LYS A 300 -16.82 -5.72 -14.71
CA LYS A 300 -17.55 -5.73 -15.97
C LYS A 300 -18.87 -6.46 -15.76
N ASP A 301 -19.88 -6.04 -16.52
CA ASP A 301 -21.21 -6.66 -16.52
C ASP A 301 -22.02 -6.52 -15.22
N SER A 302 -21.53 -5.81 -14.20
CA SER A 302 -22.34 -5.45 -13.03
C SER A 302 -23.55 -4.60 -13.40
N LEU A 303 -24.70 -4.94 -12.82
CA LEU A 303 -25.92 -4.17 -12.88
C LEU A 303 -25.86 -3.05 -11.83
N VAL A 304 -26.28 -1.84 -12.18
CA VAL A 304 -26.24 -0.67 -11.29
C VAL A 304 -27.64 -0.31 -10.79
N SER A 305 -27.74 0.01 -9.50
CA SER A 305 -28.91 0.60 -8.84
C SER A 305 -28.49 1.75 -7.92
N ASP A 306 -29.43 2.65 -7.65
CA ASP A 306 -29.29 3.65 -6.58
C ASP A 306 -30.12 3.16 -5.37
N GLU A 307 -29.53 3.20 -4.17
CA GLU A 307 -30.15 2.74 -2.92
C GLU A 307 -29.98 3.77 -1.80
N VAL A 308 -30.74 3.60 -0.71
CA VAL A 308 -30.64 4.46 0.48
C VAL A 308 -30.15 3.66 1.66
N LEU A 309 -28.95 4.00 2.15
CA LEU A 309 -28.35 3.42 3.35
C LEU A 309 -28.23 4.51 4.42
N GLU A 310 -28.87 4.31 5.58
CA GLU A 310 -28.84 5.27 6.70
C GLU A 310 -29.23 6.72 6.32
N GLY A 311 -30.06 6.88 5.29
CA GLY A 311 -30.49 8.19 4.77
C GLY A 311 -29.56 8.81 3.72
N HIS A 312 -28.47 8.14 3.37
CA HIS A 312 -27.56 8.53 2.28
C HIS A 312 -27.89 7.79 0.99
N GLN A 313 -27.81 8.49 -0.15
CA GLN A 313 -27.95 7.88 -1.47
C GLN A 313 -26.62 7.22 -1.87
N ILE A 314 -26.65 5.92 -2.12
CA ILE A 314 -25.48 5.13 -2.51
C ILE A 314 -25.68 4.50 -3.88
N LYS A 315 -24.58 4.24 -4.59
CA LYS A 315 -24.59 3.41 -5.80
C LYS A 315 -24.26 1.97 -5.45
N VAL A 316 -25.06 1.04 -5.94
CA VAL A 316 -24.84 -0.39 -5.76
C VAL A 316 -24.59 -1.04 -7.12
N TYR A 317 -23.52 -1.83 -7.20
CA TYR A 317 -23.15 -2.61 -8.38
C TYR A 317 -23.23 -4.09 -8.02
N ASN A 318 -24.19 -4.79 -8.61
CA ASN A 318 -24.41 -6.20 -8.39
C ASN A 318 -23.81 -7.01 -9.55
N TYR A 319 -22.86 -7.89 -9.22
CA TYR A 319 -22.31 -8.88 -10.13
C TYR A 319 -22.83 -10.28 -9.76
N ASN A 320 -23.72 -10.81 -10.60
CA ASN A 320 -24.28 -12.17 -10.52
C ASN A 320 -24.87 -12.54 -9.14
N ASP A 321 -25.41 -11.59 -8.38
CA ASP A 321 -25.95 -11.78 -7.02
C ASP A 321 -24.95 -12.39 -6.01
N THR A 322 -23.66 -12.39 -6.35
CA THR A 322 -22.59 -13.01 -5.54
C THR A 322 -21.61 -11.99 -5.00
N ILE A 323 -21.45 -10.86 -5.70
CA ILE A 323 -20.56 -9.76 -5.35
C ILE A 323 -21.37 -8.47 -5.46
N LEU A 324 -21.51 -7.77 -4.34
CA LEU A 324 -22.18 -6.48 -4.24
C LEU A 324 -21.15 -5.42 -3.90
N GLN A 325 -21.05 -4.38 -4.72
CA GLN A 325 -20.18 -3.24 -4.46
C GLN A 325 -21.01 -2.00 -4.17
N HIS A 326 -20.79 -1.39 -3.01
CA HIS A 326 -21.48 -0.19 -2.53
C HIS A 326 -20.51 0.99 -2.58
N VAL A 327 -20.96 2.10 -3.17
CA VAL A 327 -20.18 3.34 -3.27
C VAL A 327 -20.96 4.48 -2.65
N ASP A 328 -20.38 5.07 -1.60
CA ASP A 328 -20.96 6.16 -0.82
C ASP A 328 -20.04 7.39 -0.80
N TYR A 329 -20.67 8.57 -0.81
CA TYR A 329 -20.04 9.88 -0.72
C TYR A 329 -20.61 10.63 0.48
N VAL A 330 -19.84 10.70 1.55
CA VAL A 330 -20.25 11.35 2.79
C VAL A 330 -19.63 12.74 2.88
N SER A 331 -20.46 13.75 3.16
CA SER A 331 -19.96 15.11 3.41
C SER A 331 -19.10 15.14 4.68
N ARG A 332 -17.92 15.75 4.61
CA ARG A 332 -17.06 15.88 5.79
C ARG A 332 -17.73 16.79 6.83
N PRO A 333 -17.89 16.38 8.10
CA PRO A 333 -18.48 17.24 9.13
C PRO A 333 -17.62 18.49 9.34
N THR A 334 -18.27 19.65 9.38
CA THR A 334 -17.61 20.97 9.50
C THR A 334 -17.21 21.35 10.93
N SER A 335 -17.45 20.51 11.92
CA SER A 335 -17.20 20.83 13.33
C SER A 335 -15.77 20.47 13.77
N ASN A 336 -14.91 21.49 13.75
CA ASN A 336 -13.82 21.77 14.70
C ASN A 336 -13.08 20.59 15.36
N SER A 337 -12.09 20.05 14.66
CA SER A 337 -10.69 20.32 15.00
C SER A 337 -9.88 20.19 13.71
N GLU A 338 -8.69 20.75 13.72
CA GLU A 338 -7.66 20.60 12.70
C GLU A 338 -7.15 19.14 12.63
N ASP A 339 -8.03 18.13 12.69
CA ASP A 339 -7.66 16.72 12.58
C ASP A 339 -7.77 16.27 11.12
N PRO A 340 -6.64 16.14 10.40
CA PRO A 340 -6.60 15.41 9.15
C PRO A 340 -6.89 13.88 9.32
N TYR A 341 -7.18 13.42 10.55
CA TYR A 341 -7.12 12.03 11.01
C TYR A 341 -8.45 11.27 11.14
N GLY A 342 -9.53 11.66 10.44
CA GLY A 342 -10.81 10.92 10.49
C GLY A 342 -10.70 9.41 10.17
N TYR A 343 -9.61 9.01 9.53
CA TYR A 343 -9.21 7.64 9.24
C TYR A 343 -8.83 6.79 10.45
N VAL A 344 -8.25 7.37 11.51
CA VAL A 344 -7.81 6.62 12.69
C VAL A 344 -9.01 6.20 13.51
N ASP A 345 -9.96 7.13 13.69
CA ASP A 345 -11.23 6.81 14.32
C ASP A 345 -12.01 5.77 13.51
N ASP A 346 -11.89 5.74 12.17
CA ASP A 346 -12.43 4.64 11.36
C ASP A 346 -11.73 3.31 11.66
N ILE A 347 -10.39 3.27 11.69
CA ILE A 347 -9.63 2.05 12.02
C ILE A 347 -10.03 1.52 13.39
N LEU A 348 -10.10 2.43 14.37
CA LEU A 348 -10.41 2.11 15.75
C LEU A 348 -11.88 1.71 15.95
N SER A 349 -12.82 2.29 15.19
CA SER A 349 -14.24 1.90 15.24
C SER A 349 -14.47 0.56 14.54
N LEU A 350 -13.89 0.35 13.35
CA LEU A 350 -13.92 -0.95 12.64
C LEU A 350 -13.32 -2.07 13.49
N GLY A 351 -12.26 -1.77 14.25
CA GLY A 351 -11.70 -2.69 15.22
C GLY A 351 -12.65 -3.06 16.36
N GLN A 352 -13.47 -2.11 16.81
CA GLN A 352 -14.47 -2.36 17.85
C GLN A 352 -15.62 -3.23 17.33
N ASP A 353 -16.15 -2.92 16.15
CA ASP A 353 -17.23 -3.70 15.51
C ASP A 353 -16.78 -5.13 15.18
N SER A 354 -15.51 -5.29 14.79
CA SER A 354 -14.90 -6.60 14.55
C SER A 354 -14.73 -7.40 15.85
N THR A 355 -14.43 -6.73 16.96
CA THR A 355 -14.34 -7.38 18.27
C THR A 355 -15.71 -7.87 18.73
N ALA A 356 -16.80 -7.14 18.44
CA ALA A 356 -18.16 -7.57 18.72
C ALA A 356 -18.60 -8.77 17.85
N ASN A 357 -18.11 -8.88 16.60
CA ASN A 357 -18.47 -9.95 15.65
C ASN A 357 -17.46 -11.10 15.53
N SER A 358 -16.39 -11.03 16.33
CA SER A 358 -15.36 -12.03 16.67
C SER A 358 -15.63 -13.46 16.20
N ASN A 359 -16.77 -14.04 16.59
CA ASN A 359 -17.03 -15.48 16.51
C ASN A 359 -17.27 -15.98 15.08
N THR A 360 -17.45 -15.06 14.12
CA THR A 360 -17.76 -15.35 12.72
C THR A 360 -16.61 -15.06 11.77
N ILE A 361 -15.65 -14.22 12.20
CA ILE A 361 -14.54 -13.74 11.38
C ILE A 361 -13.41 -14.78 11.42
N LYS A 362 -13.04 -15.28 10.24
CA LYS A 362 -11.92 -16.20 10.04
C LYS A 362 -10.59 -15.44 9.95
N SER A 363 -10.55 -14.32 9.24
CA SER A 363 -9.36 -13.49 9.12
C SER A 363 -9.69 -12.02 8.88
N TYR A 364 -8.76 -11.15 9.25
CA TYR A 364 -8.83 -9.70 9.08
C TYR A 364 -7.50 -9.23 8.49
N HIS A 365 -7.55 -8.38 7.47
CA HIS A 365 -6.38 -7.78 6.87
C HIS A 365 -6.58 -6.27 6.70
N TYR A 366 -5.51 -5.53 6.92
CA TYR A 366 -5.50 -4.08 6.81
C TYR A 366 -4.30 -3.67 5.96
N ASN A 367 -4.45 -2.66 5.11
CA ASN A 367 -3.33 -2.00 4.43
C ASN A 367 -3.58 -0.49 4.36
N LEU A 368 -2.51 0.29 4.53
CA LEU A 368 -2.51 1.66 4.05
C LEU A 368 -2.41 1.66 2.52
N VAL A 369 -3.10 2.61 1.90
CA VAL A 369 -3.07 2.81 0.46
C VAL A 369 -2.77 4.27 0.17
N TRP A 370 -1.84 4.53 -0.74
CA TRP A 370 -1.57 5.87 -1.27
C TRP A 370 -1.97 5.94 -2.73
N ASN A 371 -3.01 6.71 -3.04
CA ASN A 371 -3.51 6.95 -4.41
C ASN A 371 -3.07 8.33 -4.89
N ASP A 372 -2.05 8.42 -5.75
CA ASP A 372 -1.39 9.69 -6.14
C ASP A 372 -0.97 10.51 -4.91
N GLY A 373 -0.62 9.75 -3.88
CA GLY A 373 -0.35 10.17 -2.53
C GLY A 373 -1.46 10.95 -1.83
N ILE A 374 -2.72 10.64 -2.12
CA ILE A 374 -3.83 10.78 -1.20
C ILE A 374 -3.91 9.48 -0.38
N PRO A 375 -3.89 9.55 0.96
CA PRO A 375 -3.97 8.36 1.78
C PRO A 375 -5.39 7.80 1.77
N GLY A 376 -5.47 6.51 1.95
CA GLY A 376 -6.68 5.77 2.22
C GLY A 376 -6.36 4.51 2.99
N ILE A 377 -7.42 3.84 3.43
CA ILE A 377 -7.35 2.64 4.23
C ILE A 377 -8.12 1.55 3.52
N PHE A 378 -7.47 0.41 3.36
CA PHE A 378 -8.10 -0.83 2.94
C PHE A 378 -8.27 -1.77 4.12
N LEU A 379 -9.43 -2.38 4.17
CA LEU A 379 -9.84 -3.41 5.10
C LEU A 379 -10.38 -4.62 4.32
N GLU A 380 -10.01 -5.82 4.73
CA GLU A 380 -10.66 -7.07 4.34
C GLU A 380 -11.00 -7.92 5.57
N GLN A 381 -12.23 -8.41 5.61
CA GLN A 381 -12.73 -9.41 6.53
C GLN A 381 -13.13 -10.66 5.73
N GLU A 382 -12.71 -11.84 6.18
CA GLU A 382 -13.16 -13.12 5.64
C GLU A 382 -13.87 -13.90 6.75
N PHE A 383 -15.03 -14.46 6.44
CA PHE A 383 -15.82 -15.28 7.35
C PHE A 383 -15.55 -16.78 7.13
N PHE A 384 -15.91 -17.62 8.12
CA PHE A 384 -15.65 -19.07 8.04
C PHE A 384 -16.43 -19.79 6.93
N ASP A 385 -17.55 -19.25 6.48
CA ASP A 385 -18.35 -19.80 5.37
C ASP A 385 -17.74 -19.49 3.98
N GLY A 386 -16.68 -18.66 3.95
CA GLY A 386 -15.98 -18.23 2.73
C GLY A 386 -16.52 -16.94 2.12
N SER A 387 -17.56 -16.34 2.71
CA SER A 387 -17.96 -14.97 2.40
C SER A 387 -16.96 -13.96 2.99
N GLY A 388 -17.07 -12.71 2.58
CA GLY A 388 -16.25 -11.65 3.13
C GLY A 388 -16.71 -10.26 2.74
N LEU A 389 -16.06 -9.28 3.37
CA LEU A 389 -16.27 -7.87 3.16
C LEU A 389 -14.91 -7.20 2.93
N MET A 390 -14.80 -6.36 1.91
CA MET A 390 -13.67 -5.48 1.70
C MET A 390 -14.16 -4.05 1.73
N GLN A 391 -13.43 -3.15 2.38
CA GLN A 391 -13.76 -1.74 2.44
C GLN A 391 -12.52 -0.91 2.12
N PHE A 392 -12.69 0.09 1.27
CA PHE A 392 -11.71 1.11 1.03
C PHE A 392 -12.29 2.48 1.37
N ILE A 393 -11.58 3.24 2.19
CA ILE A 393 -11.95 4.60 2.57
C ILE A 393 -10.83 5.54 2.13
N THR A 394 -11.20 6.56 1.39
CA THR A 394 -10.33 7.72 1.14
C THR A 394 -11.14 9.01 1.21
N GLN A 395 -10.51 10.17 1.07
CA GLN A 395 -11.17 11.45 1.25
C GLN A 395 -10.39 12.56 0.57
N ASN A 396 -11.10 13.64 0.25
CA ASN A 396 -10.50 14.93 -0.06
C ASN A 396 -10.89 15.96 1.01
N ASP A 397 -10.75 17.25 0.70
CA ASP A 397 -11.06 18.34 1.62
C ASP A 397 -12.56 18.44 1.99
N LYS A 398 -13.46 17.89 1.18
CA LYS A 398 -14.92 18.08 1.30
C LYS A 398 -15.72 16.78 1.46
N VAL A 399 -15.24 15.69 0.88
CA VAL A 399 -15.99 14.45 0.70
C VAL A 399 -15.13 13.29 1.16
N ARG A 400 -15.71 12.45 2.02
CA ARG A 400 -15.22 11.10 2.28
C ARG A 400 -15.83 10.15 1.25
N PHE A 401 -14.97 9.34 0.64
CA PHE A 401 -15.33 8.29 -0.30
C PHE A 401 -15.22 6.93 0.39
N ILE A 402 -16.32 6.18 0.40
CA ILE A 402 -16.39 4.85 1.00
C ILE A 402 -16.80 3.88 -0.10
N ASN A 403 -16.00 2.84 -0.30
CA ASN A 403 -16.26 1.80 -1.30
C ASN A 403 -16.18 0.44 -0.60
N VAL A 404 -17.28 -0.32 -0.63
CA VAL A 404 -17.40 -1.60 0.06
C VAL A 404 -17.71 -2.67 -0.97
N ILE A 405 -17.05 -3.83 -0.88
CA ILE A 405 -17.40 -5.03 -1.62
C ILE A 405 -17.79 -6.10 -0.61
N GLU A 406 -19.03 -6.56 -0.70
CA GLU A 406 -19.49 -7.78 -0.04
C GLU A 406 -19.46 -8.91 -1.07
N TYR A 407 -18.96 -10.07 -0.66
CA TYR A 407 -18.94 -11.24 -1.52
C TYR A 407 -19.33 -12.50 -0.76
N THR A 408 -20.12 -13.33 -1.43
CA THR A 408 -20.29 -14.74 -1.05
C THR A 408 -19.07 -15.54 -1.49
N LYS A 409 -18.98 -16.81 -1.10
CA LYS A 409 -17.82 -17.67 -1.43
C LYS A 409 -17.49 -17.63 -2.93
N LEU A 410 -16.31 -17.09 -3.26
CA LEU A 410 -15.85 -16.94 -4.64
C LEU A 410 -15.50 -18.30 -5.25
N ASP A 411 -16.24 -18.71 -6.27
CA ASP A 411 -15.97 -19.91 -7.08
C ASP A 411 -15.97 -19.63 -8.60
N GLN A 412 -16.30 -18.40 -9.02
CA GLN A 412 -16.56 -18.03 -10.43
C GLN A 412 -15.45 -17.23 -11.13
N GLY A 413 -14.18 -17.61 -10.96
CA GLY A 413 -13.07 -17.06 -11.76
C GLY A 413 -12.60 -15.63 -11.43
N ILE A 414 -13.36 -14.86 -10.66
CA ILE A 414 -12.89 -13.62 -10.02
C ILE A 414 -12.20 -13.97 -8.70
N THR A 415 -10.99 -13.44 -8.48
CA THR A 415 -10.21 -13.69 -7.27
C THR A 415 -10.35 -12.55 -6.25
N LYS A 416 -10.08 -12.84 -4.97
CA LYS A 416 -10.02 -11.80 -3.92
C LYS A 416 -8.99 -10.71 -4.26
N ALA A 417 -7.84 -11.08 -4.82
CA ALA A 417 -6.82 -10.13 -5.25
C ALA A 417 -7.34 -9.18 -6.35
N GLN A 418 -8.14 -9.69 -7.29
CA GLN A 418 -8.78 -8.86 -8.31
C GLN A 418 -9.78 -7.88 -7.71
N LEU A 419 -10.60 -8.31 -6.75
CA LEU A 419 -11.55 -7.45 -6.03
C LEU A 419 -10.81 -6.38 -5.23
N ARG A 420 -9.80 -6.76 -4.46
CA ARG A 420 -8.93 -5.85 -3.70
C ARG A 420 -8.31 -4.80 -4.60
N ASN A 421 -7.60 -5.21 -5.65
CA ASN A 421 -6.90 -4.29 -6.54
C ASN A 421 -7.87 -3.31 -7.23
N MET A 422 -9.05 -3.80 -7.63
CA MET A 422 -10.11 -2.97 -8.18
C MET A 422 -10.67 -1.97 -7.15
N LEU A 423 -10.82 -2.39 -5.90
CA LEU A 423 -11.41 -1.58 -4.82
C LEU A 423 -10.51 -0.40 -4.42
N ILE A 424 -9.20 -0.62 -4.39
CA ILE A 424 -8.21 0.38 -3.96
C ILE A 424 -7.78 1.33 -5.08
N ASP A 425 -8.04 1.00 -6.35
CA ASP A 425 -7.73 1.81 -7.53
C ASP A 425 -8.67 3.02 -7.66
N ILE A 426 -8.32 4.10 -6.96
CA ILE A 426 -9.12 5.32 -6.87
C ILE A 426 -8.29 6.52 -7.31
N ASN A 427 -8.71 7.20 -8.38
CA ASN A 427 -8.09 8.47 -8.77
C ASN A 427 -8.92 9.65 -8.22
N VAL A 428 -8.26 10.53 -7.47
CA VAL A 428 -8.84 11.77 -6.96
C VAL A 428 -8.64 12.89 -7.98
N LEU A 429 -9.68 13.20 -8.75
CA LEU A 429 -9.63 14.07 -9.94
C LEU A 429 -9.45 15.56 -9.61
N GLN A 430 -9.77 15.99 -8.39
CA GLN A 430 -9.56 17.36 -7.91
C GLN A 430 -8.88 17.37 -6.53
N PRO A 431 -7.59 17.03 -6.45
CA PRO A 431 -6.85 17.06 -5.20
C PRO A 431 -6.65 18.53 -4.80
N HIS A 432 -7.43 19.02 -3.83
CA HIS A 432 -7.24 20.38 -3.33
C HIS A 432 -5.92 20.45 -2.55
N SER A 433 -5.11 21.47 -2.86
CA SER A 433 -3.72 21.64 -2.41
C SER A 433 -3.55 21.94 -0.92
N LYS A 434 -4.61 21.85 -0.11
CA LYS A 434 -4.54 22.19 1.32
C LYS A 434 -3.98 21.07 2.20
N ASN A 435 -3.93 19.84 1.71
CA ASN A 435 -3.25 18.74 2.41
C ASN A 435 -1.78 18.59 1.96
N SER A 436 -1.13 19.71 1.60
CA SER A 436 0.33 19.76 1.46
C SER A 436 1.06 19.67 2.79
N ASP A 437 0.33 19.85 3.89
CA ASP A 437 0.86 19.73 5.23
C ASP A 437 0.73 18.27 5.66
N ALA A 438 1.88 17.67 5.99
CA ALA A 438 2.09 16.40 6.66
C ALA A 438 0.83 15.67 7.13
N ILE A 439 0.51 14.54 6.51
CA ILE A 439 -0.48 13.61 7.04
C ILE A 439 0.28 12.64 7.92
N ASP A 440 0.10 12.67 9.23
CA ASP A 440 0.68 11.68 10.15
C ASP A 440 -0.44 10.89 10.81
N VAL A 441 -0.84 9.77 10.20
CA VAL A 441 -1.98 8.99 10.65
C VAL A 441 -1.80 8.46 12.09
N PHE A 442 -0.61 8.51 12.71
CA PHE A 442 -0.35 7.87 14.00
C PHE A 442 0.24 8.76 15.11
N ASN A 443 0.53 10.05 14.89
CA ASN A 443 1.01 10.98 15.94
C ASN A 443 -0.06 11.34 17.02
N LEU A 444 -1.20 10.66 17.06
CA LEU A 444 -2.25 10.84 18.06
C LEU A 444 -1.91 10.25 19.44
N ILE A 445 -0.77 9.58 19.63
CA ILE A 445 -0.40 8.97 20.91
C ILE A 445 0.34 9.96 21.84
N VAL A 446 0.86 11.10 21.34
CA VAL A 446 1.70 12.00 22.15
C VAL A 446 0.94 13.16 22.81
N ASN A 447 -0.34 13.38 22.47
CA ASN A 447 -1.14 14.44 23.11
C ASN A 447 -2.50 13.93 23.62
N LYS A 448 -2.48 13.22 24.75
CA LYS A 448 -3.61 13.21 25.70
C LYS A 448 -3.11 13.36 27.13
#